data_AF-A0A2Z6Q3B4-F1
#
_entry.id   AF-A0A2Z6Q3B4-F1
#
_cell.length_a   1.000
_cell.length_b   1.000
_cell.length_c   1.000
_cell.angle_alpha   90.00
_cell.angle_beta   90.00
_cell.angle_gamma   90.00
#
_symmetry.space_group_name_H-M   'P 1'
#
loop_
_entity.id
_entity.type
_entity.pdbx_description
1 polymer ?
#
loop_
_entity_poly.entity_id
_entity_poly.type
_entity_poly.pdbx_seq_one_letter_code
_entity_poly.pdbx_strand_id
1 'polypeptide(L)' 'MDEITVEFDNDDDIYEPHNGKPITTIEVSPNEKYLATYSDQDLSIVGWNIEEADKSQLKSEFCVNSRRII' A
#
# COMPACT_ATOMS: atom_id res chain seq x y z
N MET A 1 -7.24 21.66 -0.67
CA MET A 1 -5.85 21.23 -0.87
C MET A 1 -5.84 19.80 -0.39
N ASP A 2 -5.65 18.84 -1.29
CA ASP A 2 -5.65 17.44 -0.88
C ASP A 2 -4.33 17.18 -0.13
N GLU A 3 -4.41 16.66 1.10
CA GLU A 3 -3.24 16.39 1.92
C GLU A 3 -2.77 14.97 1.62
N ILE A 4 -1.52 14.84 1.19
CA ILE A 4 -0.88 13.54 0.97
C ILE A 4 -0.30 13.09 2.31
N THR A 5 -0.82 11.99 2.85
CA THR A 5 -0.30 11.36 4.07
C THR A 5 0.52 10.14 3.68
N VAL A 6 1.78 10.09 4.14
CA VAL A 6 2.65 8.92 4.01
C VAL A 6 2.78 8.30 5.40
N GLU A 7 2.23 7.11 5.58
CA GLU A 7 2.27 6.37 6.84
C GLU A 7 3.35 5.27 6.71
N PHE A 8 4.30 5.26 7.65
CA PHE A 8 5.36 4.25 7.74
C PHE A 8 4.99 3.27 8.85
N ASP A 9 4.58 2.05 8.48
CA ASP A 9 4.19 0.97 9.40
C ASP A 9 5.34 0.65 10.36
N ASN A 10 5.25 1.08 11.62
CA ASN A 10 6.20 0.76 12.69
C ASN A 10 5.54 0.11 13.92
N ASP A 11 4.23 -0.13 13.88
CA ASP A 11 3.49 -0.74 15.00
C ASP A 11 2.38 -1.63 14.45
N ASP A 12 2.05 -2.71 15.19
CA ASP A 12 1.10 -3.78 14.85
C ASP A 12 -0.37 -3.33 14.66
N ASP A 13 -0.64 -2.03 14.44
CA ASP A 13 -1.93 -1.55 13.97
C ASP A 13 -2.07 -2.00 12.51
N ILE A 14 -2.76 -3.13 12.33
CA ILE A 14 -3.05 -3.76 11.04
C ILE A 14 -3.83 -2.75 10.18
N TYR A 15 -3.11 -1.90 9.44
CA TYR A 15 -3.72 -1.05 8.44
C TYR A 15 -4.25 -1.97 7.36
N GLU A 16 -5.58 -2.08 7.24
CA GLU A 16 -6.19 -2.88 6.19
C GLU A 16 -5.78 -2.27 4.85
N PRO A 17 -5.06 -3.00 3.98
CA PRO A 17 -4.59 -2.47 2.71
C PRO A 17 -5.76 -1.88 1.93
N HIS A 18 -5.56 -0.66 1.43
CA HIS A 18 -6.60 0.08 0.70
C HIS A 18 -7.91 0.29 1.47
N ASN A 19 -7.88 0.32 2.81
CA ASN A 19 -9.08 0.43 3.66
C ASN A 19 -10.15 -0.62 3.30
N GLY A 20 -9.70 -1.82 2.94
CA GLY A 20 -10.55 -2.94 2.50
C GLY A 20 -11.22 -2.74 1.13
N LYS A 21 -10.83 -1.72 0.36
CA LYS A 21 -11.38 -1.47 -0.99
C LYS A 21 -10.74 -2.37 -2.04
N PRO A 22 -11.44 -2.64 -3.16
CA PRO A 22 -10.90 -3.46 -4.24
C PRO A 22 -9.63 -2.86 -4.84
N ILE A 23 -8.64 -3.72 -5.08
CA ILE A 23 -7.45 -3.38 -5.86
C ILE A 23 -7.85 -3.31 -7.34
N THR A 24 -7.60 -2.18 -7.98
CA THR A 24 -7.90 -1.98 -9.40
C THR A 24 -6.67 -2.11 -10.29
N THR A 25 -5.49 -1.83 -9.75
CA THR A 25 -4.22 -1.88 -10.48
C THR A 25 -3.14 -2.58 -9.66
N ILE A 26 -2.31 -3.37 -10.34
CA ILE A 26 -1.16 -4.07 -9.79
C ILE A 26 0.03 -3.86 -10.72
N GLU A 27 1.15 -3.42 -10.17
CA GLU A 27 2.39 -3.19 -10.91
C GLU A 27 3.58 -3.81 -10.17
N VAL A 28 4.54 -4.36 -10.92
CA VAL A 28 5.75 -4.98 -10.36
C VAL A 28 6.96 -4.12 -10.73
N SER A 29 7.88 -3.91 -9.79
CA SER A 29 9.09 -3.15 -10.07
C SER A 29 9.95 -3.84 -11.13
N PRO A 30 10.74 -3.11 -11.94
CA PRO A 30 11.59 -3.71 -12.98
C PRO A 30 12.60 -4.76 -12.49
N ASN A 31 12.94 -4.73 -11.20
CA ASN A 31 13.84 -5.67 -10.55
C ASN A 31 13.11 -6.76 -9.74
N GLU A 32 11.78 -6.80 -9.79
CA GLU A 32 10.90 -7.80 -9.15
C GLU A 32 11.02 -7.86 -7.61
N LYS A 33 11.58 -6.82 -6.98
CA LYS A 33 11.73 -6.72 -5.53
C LYS A 33 10.50 -6.14 -4.83
N TYR A 34 9.69 -5.38 -5.56
CA TYR A 34 8.54 -4.67 -5.04
C TYR A 34 7.30 -4.90 -5.88
N LEU A 35 6.17 -5.00 -5.19
CA LEU A 35 4.82 -4.93 -5.76
C LEU A 35 4.21 -3.60 -5.34
N ALA A 36 3.53 -2.92 -6.26
CA ALA A 36 2.65 -1.80 -5.93
C ALA A 36 1.21 -2.17 -6.26
N THR A 37 0.30 -1.91 -5.34
CA THR A 37 -1.15 -2.07 -5.56
C THR A 37 -1.82 -0.72 -5.42
N TYR A 38 -2.90 -0.52 -6.17
CA TYR A 38 -3.67 0.72 -6.16
C TYR A 38 -5.18 0.45 -6.18
N SER A 39 -5.93 1.30 -5.48
CA SER A 39 -7.40 1.29 -5.43
C SER A 39 -7.96 2.61 -5.94
N ASP A 40 -8.72 2.58 -7.05
CA ASP A 40 -9.42 3.76 -7.55
C ASP A 40 -10.50 4.31 -6.61
N GLN A 41 -11.01 3.48 -5.68
CA GLN A 41 -12.07 3.88 -4.77
C GLN A 41 -11.55 4.68 -3.56
N ASP A 42 -10.35 4.35 -3.12
CA ASP A 42 -9.71 4.95 -1.94
C ASP A 42 -8.51 5.84 -2.31
N LEU A 43 -8.11 5.84 -3.58
CA LEU A 43 -6.95 6.55 -4.13
C LEU A 43 -5.65 6.24 -3.37
N SER A 44 -5.56 5.03 -2.79
CA SER A 44 -4.42 4.58 -2.01
C SER A 44 -3.48 3.73 -2.85
N ILE A 45 -2.19 3.87 -2.58
CA ILE A 45 -1.11 3.05 -3.12
C ILE A 45 -0.43 2.33 -1.95
N VAL A 46 -0.29 1.02 -2.04
CA VAL A 46 0.42 0.20 -1.05
C VAL A 46 1.62 -0.46 -1.72
N GLY A 47 2.79 -0.32 -1.11
CA GLY A 47 4.03 -0.94 -1.55
C GLY A 47 4.35 -2.17 -0.72
N TRP A 48 4.65 -3.28 -1.38
CA TRP A 48 4.95 -4.57 -0.75
C TRP A 48 6.38 -5.01 -1.09
N ASN A 49 7.14 -5.42 -0.09
CA ASN A 49 8.44 -6.04 -0.30
C ASN A 49 8.27 -7.54 -0.58
N ILE A 50 8.82 -7.98 -1.71
CA ILE A 50 8.76 -9.38 -2.17
C ILE A 50 10.01 -10.16 -1.72
N GLU A 51 11.15 -9.50 -1.53
CA GLU A 51 12.40 -10.16 -1.10
C GLU A 51 12.28 -10.79 0.30
N GLU A 52 11.48 -10.19 1.19
CA GLU A 52 11.25 -10.68 2.55
C GLU A 52 9.98 -11.54 2.71
N ALA A 53 9.33 -11.90 1.60
CA ALA A 53 8.11 -12.69 1.63
C ALA A 53 8.41 -14.15 2.02
N ASP A 54 8.40 -14.44 3.32
CA ASP A 54 8.54 -15.79 3.85
C ASP A 54 7.26 -16.61 3.58
N LYS A 55 7.11 -17.09 2.34
CA LYS A 55 6.14 -18.08 1.79
C LYS A 55 4.64 -17.97 2.11
N SER A 56 4.17 -17.08 2.97
CA SER A 56 2.77 -17.05 3.41
C SER A 56 2.14 -15.66 3.47
N GLN A 57 2.91 -14.58 3.62
CA GLN A 57 2.35 -13.23 3.67
C GLN A 57 3.33 -12.17 3.15
N LEU A 58 2.89 -11.37 2.17
CA LEU A 58 3.58 -10.15 1.76
C LEU A 58 3.47 -9.12 2.89
N LYS A 59 4.58 -8.46 3.20
CA LYS A 59 4.60 -7.34 4.14
C LYS A 59 4.53 -6.04 3.36
N SER A 60 3.55 -5.19 3.68
CA SER A 60 3.55 -3.81 3.21
C SER A 60 4.68 -3.04 3.91
N GLU A 61 5.42 -2.23 3.16
CA GLU A 61 6.44 -1.33 3.72
C GLU A 61 5.94 0.10 3.85
N PHE A 62 5.00 0.49 3.00
CA PHE A 62 4.45 1.84 3.00
C PHE A 62 3.05 1.88 2.39
N CYS A 63 2.25 2.81 2.91
CA CYS A 63 0.94 3.16 2.38
C CYS A 63 0.90 4.68 2.13
N VAL A 64 0.39 5.07 0.95
CA VAL A 64 0.12 6.46 0.60
C VAL A 64 -1.35 6.60 0.28
N ASN A 65 -2.05 7.50 0.96
CA ASN A 65 -3.45 7.84 0.69
C ASN A 65 -3.59 9.37 0.61
N SER A 66 -4.51 9.83 -0.24
CA SER A 66 -4.88 11.24 -0.34
C SER A 66 -6.17 11.49 0.44
N ARG A 67 -6.07 11.91 1.70
CA ARG A 67 -7.26 12.30 2.47
C ARG A 67 -7.68 13.72 2.10
N ARG A 68 -8.96 13.87 1.76
CA ARG A 68 -9.60 15.18 1.60
C ARG A 68 -10.06 15.67 2.98
N ILE A 69 -9.28 16.54 3.62
CA ILE A 69 -9.73 17.24 4.83
C ILE A 69 -10.68 18.37 4.42
N ILE A 70 -11.94 18.30 4.88
CA ILE A 70 -12.99 19.33 4.71
C ILE A 70 -13.01 20.28 5.90
#